data_AF-A0A7W7WGR3-F1
#
_entry.id   AF-A0A7W7WGR3-F1
#
_cell.length_a   1.000
_cell.length_b   1.000
_cell.length_c   1.000
_cell.angle_alpha   90.00
_cell.angle_beta   90.00
_cell.angle_gamma   90.00
#
_symmetry.space_group_name_H-M   'P 1'
#
loop_
_entity.id
_entity.type
_entity.pdbx_description
1 polymer ?
#
loop_
_entity_poly.entity_id
_entity_poly.type
_entity_poly.pdbx_seq_one_letter_code
_entity_poly.pdbx_strand_id
1 'polypeptide(L)'
;MSTHQQIDRLLGSDPQFGSAEAIEARNVARYRLGLTVLARHFPEAAGRFERLGGVTDAELRPFLYDPVLRNAFENDLVALENHRQAPSEFARQLAGVDPEAADGLGPTERLMDRRCRPWPGRGVGWVWTELRPEVAELPLAARLEELKQGSFTDLRGARRVTPDEAQLAGLARGAELLAALLPSAGAGVFPHISLVGLAQGAADDGELHSFSGGDPLPSALFVAPEHLGDPWMTAEILLHEGLHLKQFDMLRTGALVADPGHQVEIPWRLTPWTLTRVLAALHVYSHLVLFFAAAAAAPAELRERFGAPPVTEGVGVPTPGSRAAVEGGFGTSAERAGYLGRQALEVHGEALTPAGRRFVRWLLETVAPLAPGIRPATEPVAVAAAAVPELDPRGYRKAEPVAVCPLPEQHQLLAHAPESARFHWLNEHAWLIYALCDGSTSAEIAAAYARQGGGAADDRFALGVAGLAAAGLVVPVGG
;
A
#
# COMPACT_ATOMS: atom_id res chain seq x y z
N MET A 1 23.27 19.61 -1.47
CA MET A 1 22.31 18.62 -0.98
C MET A 1 23.09 17.37 -0.61
N SER A 2 22.92 16.83 0.59
CA SER A 2 23.62 15.62 1.05
C SER A 2 23.12 14.36 0.34
N THR A 3 23.88 13.26 0.40
CA THR A 3 23.49 11.97 -0.18
C THR A 3 22.15 11.46 0.38
N HIS A 4 21.93 11.54 1.70
CA HIS A 4 20.66 11.11 2.31
C HIS A 4 19.47 11.98 1.87
N GLN A 5 19.65 13.30 1.66
CA GLN A 5 18.59 14.18 1.14
C GLN A 5 18.23 13.84 -0.31
N GLN A 6 19.20 13.41 -1.12
CA GLN A 6 18.91 12.94 -2.49
C GLN A 6 18.08 11.66 -2.46
N ILE A 7 18.47 10.71 -1.61
CA ILE A 7 17.83 9.40 -1.48
C ILE A 7 16.44 9.52 -0.88
N ASP A 8 16.24 10.40 0.11
CA ASP A 8 14.92 10.75 0.64
C ASP A 8 13.95 11.18 -0.47
N ARG A 9 14.40 12.07 -1.36
CA ARG A 9 13.58 12.48 -2.51
C ARG A 9 13.30 11.31 -3.46
N LEU A 10 14.32 10.53 -3.83
CA LEU A 10 14.14 9.40 -4.75
C LEU A 10 13.19 8.32 -4.22
N LEU A 11 13.28 8.00 -2.92
CA LEU A 11 12.38 7.06 -2.26
C LEU A 11 10.97 7.65 -2.06
N GLY A 12 10.87 8.96 -1.82
CA GLY A 12 9.59 9.65 -1.60
C GLY A 12 8.87 10.11 -2.87
N SER A 13 9.52 10.13 -4.04
CA SER A 13 8.96 10.74 -5.26
C SER A 13 8.79 9.79 -6.45
N ASP A 14 9.16 8.51 -6.35
CA ASP A 14 8.90 7.57 -7.45
C ASP A 14 7.39 7.49 -7.71
N PRO A 15 6.90 7.79 -8.93
CA PRO A 15 5.46 7.90 -9.18
C PRO A 15 4.71 6.59 -8.98
N GLN A 16 5.39 5.44 -9.07
CA GLN A 16 4.74 4.14 -8.93
C GLN A 16 4.81 3.61 -7.49
N PHE A 17 5.92 3.86 -6.80
CA PHE A 17 6.21 3.18 -5.53
C PHE A 17 6.46 4.11 -4.34
N GLY A 18 6.89 5.35 -4.61
CA GLY A 18 7.37 6.29 -3.60
C GLY A 18 6.43 7.44 -3.30
N SER A 19 5.80 8.03 -4.31
CA SER A 19 4.96 9.22 -4.15
C SER A 19 3.65 8.87 -3.45
N ALA A 20 3.48 9.42 -2.25
CA ALA A 20 2.25 9.26 -1.47
C ALA A 20 1.03 9.80 -2.23
N GLU A 21 1.17 10.96 -2.88
CA GLU A 21 0.12 11.57 -3.71
C GLU A 21 -0.27 10.67 -4.88
N ALA A 22 0.72 10.09 -5.59
CA ALA A 22 0.43 9.22 -6.72
C ALA A 22 -0.23 7.90 -6.29
N ILE A 23 0.24 7.31 -5.19
CA ILE A 23 -0.37 6.11 -4.60
C ILE A 23 -1.81 6.41 -4.17
N GLU A 24 -2.03 7.55 -3.52
CA GLU A 24 -3.35 7.95 -3.05
C GLU A 24 -4.32 8.17 -4.21
N ALA A 25 -3.91 8.91 -5.25
CA ALA A 25 -4.75 9.13 -6.43
C ALA A 25 -5.17 7.81 -7.09
N ARG A 26 -4.28 6.79 -7.13
CA ARG A 26 -4.65 5.44 -7.58
C ARG A 26 -5.66 4.76 -6.67
N ASN A 27 -5.51 4.89 -5.35
CA ASN A 27 -6.47 4.34 -4.38
C ASN A 27 -7.84 5.02 -4.47
N VAL A 28 -7.89 6.34 -4.65
CA VAL A 28 -9.11 7.11 -4.90
C VAL A 28 -9.82 6.63 -6.17
N ALA A 29 -9.09 6.50 -7.28
CA ALA A 29 -9.64 5.99 -8.53
C ALA A 29 -10.20 4.57 -8.37
N ARG A 30 -9.47 3.69 -7.66
CA ARG A 30 -9.94 2.34 -7.33
C ARG A 30 -11.20 2.37 -6.48
N TYR A 31 -11.27 3.26 -5.51
CA TYR A 31 -12.45 3.39 -4.66
C TYR A 31 -13.66 3.85 -5.47
N ARG A 32 -13.54 4.90 -6.28
CA ARG A 32 -14.62 5.40 -7.16
C ARG A 32 -15.11 4.32 -8.14
N LEU A 33 -14.19 3.60 -8.77
CA LEU A 33 -14.56 2.52 -9.67
C LEU A 33 -15.22 1.36 -8.91
N GLY A 34 -14.69 1.00 -7.75
CA GLY A 34 -15.27 -0.03 -6.89
C GLY A 34 -16.67 0.34 -6.41
N LEU A 35 -16.93 1.58 -6.01
CA LEU A 35 -18.28 2.07 -5.69
C LEU A 35 -19.23 1.93 -6.88
N THR A 36 -18.76 2.21 -8.10
CA THR A 36 -19.53 1.98 -9.34
C THR A 36 -19.86 0.50 -9.54
N VAL A 37 -18.91 -0.40 -9.26
CA VAL A 37 -19.11 -1.85 -9.35
C VAL A 37 -20.09 -2.33 -8.28
N LEU A 38 -19.92 -1.90 -7.04
CA LEU A 38 -20.81 -2.22 -5.92
C LEU A 38 -22.23 -1.71 -6.17
N ALA A 39 -22.41 -0.52 -6.74
CA ALA A 39 -23.73 0.04 -7.07
C ALA A 39 -24.51 -0.83 -8.06
N ARG A 40 -23.81 -1.45 -9.02
CA ARG A 40 -24.42 -2.38 -9.97
C ARG A 40 -24.81 -3.71 -9.32
N HIS A 41 -24.05 -4.16 -8.33
CA HIS A 41 -24.28 -5.46 -7.68
C HIS A 41 -25.26 -5.40 -6.51
N PHE A 42 -25.32 -4.26 -5.81
CA PHE A 42 -26.15 -4.03 -4.63
C PHE A 42 -27.12 -2.85 -4.86
N PRO A 43 -28.18 -3.06 -5.67
CA PRO A 43 -29.09 -1.99 -6.11
C PRO A 43 -29.79 -1.27 -4.95
N GLU A 44 -29.99 -1.94 -3.81
CA GLU A 44 -30.56 -1.35 -2.59
C GLU A 44 -29.66 -0.27 -1.95
N ALA A 45 -28.35 -0.31 -2.22
CA ALA A 45 -27.36 0.63 -1.71
C ALA A 45 -26.77 1.54 -2.79
N ALA A 46 -27.13 1.34 -4.07
CA ALA A 46 -26.58 2.04 -5.22
C ALA A 46 -26.55 3.57 -5.06
N GLY A 47 -27.67 4.18 -4.65
CA GLY A 47 -27.73 5.63 -4.45
C GLY A 47 -26.80 6.15 -3.34
N ARG A 48 -26.42 5.34 -2.35
CA ARG A 48 -25.40 5.73 -1.35
C ARG A 48 -24.00 5.64 -1.95
N PHE A 49 -23.70 4.59 -2.71
CA PHE A 49 -22.40 4.42 -3.37
C PHE A 49 -22.16 5.47 -4.44
N GLU A 50 -23.17 5.80 -5.25
CA GLU A 50 -23.10 6.86 -6.26
C GLU A 50 -22.87 8.24 -5.62
N ARG A 51 -23.59 8.55 -4.53
CA ARG A 51 -23.35 9.80 -3.77
C ARG A 51 -21.92 9.87 -3.23
N LEU A 52 -21.46 8.82 -2.56
CA LEU A 52 -20.09 8.77 -2.03
C LEU A 52 -19.04 8.81 -3.15
N GLY A 53 -19.30 8.18 -4.31
CA GLY A 53 -18.39 8.21 -5.46
C GLY A 53 -18.35 9.56 -6.18
N GLY A 54 -19.35 10.41 -5.96
CA GLY A 54 -19.49 11.72 -6.56
C GLY A 54 -18.88 12.89 -5.78
N VAL A 55 -18.47 12.69 -4.53
CA VAL A 55 -17.84 13.74 -3.71
C VAL A 55 -16.41 14.06 -4.18
N THR A 56 -15.83 15.15 -3.69
CA THR A 56 -14.43 15.51 -3.99
C THR A 56 -13.45 14.54 -3.34
N ASP A 57 -12.20 14.48 -3.83
CA ASP A 57 -11.19 13.58 -3.24
C ASP A 57 -10.92 13.92 -1.76
N ALA A 58 -10.97 15.20 -1.41
CA ALA A 58 -10.82 15.66 -0.03
C ALA A 58 -11.96 15.17 0.89
N GLU A 59 -13.20 15.15 0.39
CA GLU A 59 -14.37 14.64 1.11
C GLU A 59 -14.40 13.11 1.15
N LEU A 60 -13.87 12.44 0.12
CA LEU A 60 -13.83 10.97 0.04
C LEU A 60 -12.78 10.37 0.96
N ARG A 61 -11.65 11.05 1.16
CA ARG A 61 -10.48 10.54 1.88
C ARG A 61 -10.80 10.02 3.29
N PRO A 62 -11.58 10.72 4.15
CA PRO A 62 -11.93 10.21 5.47
C PRO A 62 -12.74 8.91 5.45
N PHE A 63 -13.48 8.61 4.38
CA PHE A 63 -14.24 7.36 4.21
C PHE A 63 -13.37 6.25 3.62
N LEU A 64 -12.56 6.58 2.62
CA LEU A 64 -11.59 5.66 2.01
C LEU A 64 -10.64 5.08 3.05
N TYR A 65 -10.16 5.92 3.97
CA TYR A 65 -9.16 5.57 4.97
C TYR A 65 -9.75 5.19 6.33
N ASP A 66 -11.07 5.20 6.48
CA ASP A 66 -11.71 4.69 7.69
C ASP A 66 -11.47 3.17 7.79
N PRO A 67 -10.91 2.66 8.89
CA PRO A 67 -10.50 1.27 9.00
C PRO A 67 -11.65 0.28 8.81
N VAL A 68 -12.86 0.60 9.29
CA VAL A 68 -14.02 -0.28 9.18
C VAL A 68 -14.60 -0.24 7.79
N LEU A 69 -14.87 0.97 7.27
CA LEU A 69 -15.43 1.13 5.92
C LEU A 69 -14.49 0.58 4.85
N ARG A 70 -13.18 0.82 5.00
CA ARG A 70 -12.18 0.28 4.09
C ARG A 70 -12.14 -1.24 4.15
N ASN A 71 -12.10 -1.84 5.34
CA ASN A 71 -12.15 -3.30 5.48
C ASN A 71 -13.41 -3.90 4.81
N ALA A 72 -14.57 -3.30 5.08
CA ALA A 72 -15.84 -3.73 4.50
C ALA A 72 -15.86 -3.61 2.97
N PHE A 73 -15.38 -2.48 2.43
CA PHE A 73 -15.25 -2.25 0.99
C PHE A 73 -14.34 -3.29 0.32
N GLU A 74 -13.16 -3.55 0.89
CA GLU A 74 -12.23 -4.54 0.35
C GLU A 74 -12.80 -5.96 0.41
N ASN A 75 -13.49 -6.32 1.49
CA ASN A 75 -14.13 -7.63 1.62
C ASN A 75 -15.23 -7.85 0.57
N ASP A 76 -16.04 -6.83 0.31
CA ASP A 76 -17.09 -6.90 -0.71
C ASP A 76 -16.48 -7.05 -2.10
N LEU A 77 -15.42 -6.30 -2.45
CA LEU A 77 -14.73 -6.47 -3.73
C LEU A 77 -14.10 -7.86 -3.86
N VAL A 78 -13.44 -8.37 -2.83
CA VAL A 78 -12.88 -9.72 -2.82
C VAL A 78 -13.99 -10.78 -2.94
N ALA A 79 -15.16 -10.56 -2.35
CA ALA A 79 -16.29 -11.47 -2.52
C ALA A 79 -16.76 -11.50 -3.99
N LEU A 80 -16.85 -10.34 -4.65
CA LEU A 80 -17.18 -10.26 -6.08
C LEU A 80 -16.14 -10.92 -6.97
N GLU A 81 -14.85 -10.66 -6.74
CA GLU A 81 -13.73 -11.28 -7.46
C GLU A 81 -13.73 -12.81 -7.38
N ASN A 82 -14.26 -13.37 -6.28
CA ASN A 82 -14.39 -14.80 -6.05
C ASN A 82 -15.80 -15.33 -6.35
N HIS A 83 -16.65 -14.54 -7.02
CA HIS A 83 -18.04 -14.88 -7.36
C HIS A 83 -18.88 -15.36 -6.17
N ARG A 84 -18.61 -14.85 -4.96
CA ARG A 84 -19.37 -15.16 -3.75
C ARG A 84 -20.56 -14.22 -3.64
N GLN A 85 -21.75 -14.80 -3.45
CA GLN A 85 -22.96 -14.06 -3.17
C GLN A 85 -23.12 -13.88 -1.66
N ALA A 86 -22.82 -12.69 -1.17
CA ALA A 86 -23.01 -12.29 0.22
C ALA A 86 -23.64 -10.89 0.27
N PRO A 87 -24.43 -10.56 1.30
CA PRO A 87 -24.87 -9.18 1.53
C PRO A 87 -23.66 -8.25 1.65
N SER A 88 -23.79 -7.02 1.13
CA SER A 88 -22.71 -6.02 1.21
C SER A 88 -22.47 -5.58 2.66
N GLU A 89 -21.29 -5.92 3.18
CA GLU A 89 -20.84 -5.46 4.48
C GLU A 89 -20.62 -3.95 4.45
N PHE A 90 -20.12 -3.42 3.32
CA PHE A 90 -19.92 -1.99 3.13
C PHE A 90 -21.24 -1.21 3.17
N ALA A 91 -22.29 -1.70 2.49
CA ALA A 91 -23.63 -1.11 2.56
C ALA A 91 -24.20 -1.09 3.98
N ARG A 92 -23.98 -2.18 4.74
CA ARG A 92 -24.42 -2.31 6.13
C ARG A 92 -23.76 -1.27 7.03
N GLN A 93 -22.44 -1.12 6.92
CA GLN A 93 -21.70 -0.15 7.73
C GLN A 93 -22.02 1.30 7.33
N LEU A 94 -22.29 1.55 6.04
CA LEU A 94 -22.62 2.87 5.54
C LEU A 94 -24.05 3.33 5.88
N ALA A 95 -24.96 2.42 6.28
CA ALA A 95 -26.38 2.72 6.48
C ALA A 95 -26.66 3.77 7.57
N GLY A 96 -25.77 3.92 8.56
CA GLY A 96 -25.86 4.92 9.64
C GLY A 96 -24.85 6.07 9.51
N VAL A 97 -24.13 6.16 8.39
CA VAL A 97 -23.08 7.15 8.17
C VAL A 97 -23.64 8.28 7.30
N ASP A 98 -23.43 9.51 7.74
CA ASP A 98 -23.71 10.69 6.93
C ASP A 98 -22.51 10.99 6.00
N PRO A 99 -22.64 10.79 4.67
CA PRO A 99 -21.59 11.07 3.70
C PRO A 99 -21.42 12.57 3.43
N GLU A 100 -22.38 13.42 3.82
CA GLU A 100 -22.37 14.88 3.57
C GLU A 100 -21.89 15.67 4.79
N ALA A 101 -21.44 14.99 5.84
CA ALA A 101 -20.89 15.64 7.02
C ALA A 101 -19.66 16.47 6.66
N ALA A 102 -19.80 17.81 6.73
CA ALA A 102 -18.76 18.76 6.36
C ALA A 102 -17.68 18.97 7.45
N ASP A 103 -17.57 18.06 8.42
CA ASP A 103 -16.61 18.15 9.52
C ASP A 103 -15.21 17.60 9.18
N GLY A 104 -15.07 16.95 8.01
CA GLY A 104 -13.82 16.37 7.54
C GLY A 104 -13.34 15.17 8.37
N LEU A 105 -14.26 14.54 9.11
CA LEU A 105 -13.97 13.42 10.01
C LEU A 105 -14.35 12.07 9.42
N GLY A 106 -13.52 11.08 9.70
CA GLY A 106 -13.84 9.69 9.40
C GLY A 106 -15.06 9.20 10.20
N PRO A 107 -15.88 8.27 9.67
CA PRO A 107 -17.02 7.72 10.39
C PRO A 107 -16.68 7.11 11.77
N THR A 108 -15.57 6.39 11.87
CA THR A 108 -15.07 5.83 13.15
C THR A 108 -14.41 6.88 14.04
N GLU A 109 -13.72 7.87 13.48
CA GLU A 109 -13.17 9.02 14.22
C GLU A 109 -14.29 9.77 14.96
N ARG A 110 -15.48 9.90 14.33
CA ARG A 110 -16.67 10.53 14.95
C ARG A 110 -17.20 9.77 16.17
N LEU A 111 -16.83 8.50 16.36
CA LEU A 111 -17.26 7.71 17.50
C LEU A 111 -16.45 8.02 18.77
N MET A 112 -15.28 8.63 18.62
CA MET A 112 -14.37 8.93 19.72
C MET A 112 -14.91 10.07 20.60
N ASP A 113 -14.73 9.95 21.92
CA ASP A 113 -15.03 10.98 22.91
C ASP A 113 -14.04 12.14 22.79
N ARG A 114 -12.75 11.81 22.82
CA ARG A 114 -11.67 12.76 22.59
C ARG A 114 -11.10 12.61 21.19
N ARG A 115 -11.17 13.68 20.40
CA ARG A 115 -10.56 13.75 19.08
C ARG A 115 -9.13 14.26 19.20
N CYS A 116 -8.18 13.52 18.64
CA CYS A 116 -6.79 13.92 18.61
C CYS A 116 -6.19 13.60 17.24
N ARG A 117 -5.59 14.61 16.60
CA ARG A 117 -4.84 14.45 15.35
C ARG A 117 -3.34 14.53 15.67
N PRO A 118 -2.60 13.42 15.56
CA PRO A 118 -1.22 13.36 16.01
C PRO A 118 -0.25 14.14 15.10
N TRP A 119 -0.67 14.45 13.86
CA TRP A 119 0.11 15.26 12.91
C TRP A 119 -0.80 16.12 12.02
N PRO A 120 -1.31 17.25 12.54
CA PRO A 120 -2.19 18.14 11.77
C PRO A 120 -1.54 18.57 10.44
N GLY A 121 -2.32 18.53 9.36
CA GLY A 121 -1.89 18.93 8.02
C GLY A 121 -1.03 17.92 7.26
N ARG A 122 -0.76 16.72 7.81
CA ARG A 122 0.04 15.67 7.14
C ARG A 122 -0.75 14.42 6.75
N GLY A 123 -2.07 14.45 6.86
CA GLY A 123 -2.94 13.32 6.53
C GLY A 123 -4.24 13.34 7.31
N VAL A 124 -4.95 12.20 7.29
CA VAL A 124 -6.23 11.99 8.00
C VAL A 124 -6.07 11.26 9.35
N GLY A 125 -4.83 11.08 9.80
CA GLY A 125 -4.52 10.36 11.03
C GLY A 125 -5.26 10.91 12.27
N TRP A 126 -5.82 10.01 13.05
CA TRP A 126 -6.40 10.27 14.37
C TRP A 126 -5.98 9.18 15.38
N VAL A 127 -6.04 9.50 16.67
CA VAL A 127 -5.65 8.58 17.75
C VAL A 127 -6.88 7.87 18.31
N TRP A 128 -6.78 6.55 18.50
CA TRP A 128 -7.83 5.73 19.11
C TRP A 128 -7.95 6.02 20.61
N THR A 129 -8.95 6.84 20.98
CA THR A 129 -9.29 7.16 22.36
C THR A 129 -10.51 6.34 22.83
N GLU A 130 -11.26 6.82 23.81
CA GLU A 130 -12.47 6.15 24.29
C GLU A 130 -13.64 6.40 23.36
N LEU A 131 -14.52 5.41 23.20
CA LEU A 131 -15.78 5.57 22.48
C LEU A 131 -16.72 6.42 23.33
N ARG A 132 -17.53 7.26 22.69
CA ARG A 132 -18.63 7.94 23.37
C ARG A 132 -19.66 6.90 23.86
N PRO A 133 -20.15 6.96 25.11
CA PRO A 133 -21.07 5.96 25.63
C PRO A 133 -22.34 5.78 24.77
N GLU A 134 -22.85 6.86 24.18
CA GLU A 134 -24.08 6.85 23.38
C GLU A 134 -23.94 6.18 22.00
N VAL A 135 -22.72 5.94 21.53
CA VAL A 135 -22.45 5.31 20.22
C VAL A 135 -21.83 3.92 20.31
N ALA A 136 -21.58 3.41 21.52
CA ALA A 136 -20.90 2.12 21.74
C ALA A 136 -21.65 0.94 21.11
N GLU A 137 -22.98 1.01 21.03
CA GLU A 137 -23.84 -0.03 20.46
C GLU A 137 -24.05 0.11 18.94
N LEU A 138 -23.45 1.12 18.30
CA LEU A 138 -23.57 1.28 16.84
C LEU A 138 -22.85 0.13 16.11
N PRO A 139 -23.38 -0.37 14.99
CA PRO A 139 -22.73 -1.43 14.20
C PRO A 139 -21.27 -1.11 13.82
N LEU A 140 -20.98 0.17 13.56
CA LEU A 140 -19.65 0.65 13.23
C LEU A 140 -18.67 0.53 14.42
N ALA A 141 -19.13 0.82 15.63
CA ALA A 141 -18.34 0.67 16.86
C ALA A 141 -18.05 -0.81 17.16
N ALA A 142 -19.08 -1.65 17.09
CA ALA A 142 -18.95 -3.10 17.28
C ALA A 142 -17.97 -3.73 16.28
N ARG A 143 -18.05 -3.33 15.00
CA ARG A 143 -17.14 -3.81 13.96
C ARG A 143 -15.71 -3.35 14.18
N LEU A 144 -15.49 -2.10 14.59
CA LEU A 144 -14.15 -1.60 14.91
C LEU A 144 -13.48 -2.43 16.03
N GLU A 145 -14.22 -2.75 17.09
CA GLU A 145 -13.73 -3.61 18.18
C GLU A 145 -13.49 -5.07 17.73
N GLU A 146 -14.35 -5.62 16.86
CA GLU A 146 -14.16 -6.95 16.27
C GLU A 146 -12.85 -7.02 15.46
N LEU A 147 -12.61 -6.04 14.58
CA LEU A 147 -11.39 -5.98 13.78
C LEU A 147 -10.15 -5.87 14.67
N LYS A 148 -10.19 -5.05 15.72
CA LYS A 148 -9.13 -4.97 16.73
C LYS A 148 -8.87 -6.31 17.39
N GLN A 149 -9.90 -7.01 17.83
CA GLN A 149 -9.75 -8.34 18.44
C GLN A 149 -9.10 -9.32 17.47
N GLY A 150 -9.54 -9.33 16.21
CA GLY A 150 -8.92 -10.12 15.15
C GLY A 150 -7.42 -9.84 15.00
N SER A 151 -7.02 -8.57 14.94
CA SER A 151 -5.62 -8.16 14.85
C SER A 151 -4.78 -8.50 16.09
N PHE A 152 -5.41 -8.67 17.25
CA PHE A 152 -4.72 -8.94 18.52
C PHE A 152 -4.64 -10.45 18.84
N THR A 153 -5.25 -11.31 18.02
CA THR A 153 -5.42 -12.75 18.31
C THR A 153 -4.09 -13.46 18.62
N ASP A 154 -3.02 -13.08 17.92
CA ASP A 154 -1.69 -13.69 18.06
C ASP A 154 -0.82 -13.02 19.15
N LEU A 155 -1.33 -11.98 19.82
CA LEU A 155 -0.62 -11.21 20.83
C LEU A 155 -1.13 -11.57 22.23
N ARG A 156 -0.27 -12.23 23.01
CA ARG A 156 -0.59 -12.62 24.40
C ARG A 156 -0.76 -11.40 25.28
N GLY A 157 -1.87 -11.40 26.03
CA GLY A 157 -2.20 -10.32 26.97
C GLY A 157 -2.46 -8.97 26.30
N ALA A 158 -2.73 -8.98 24.99
CA ALA A 158 -2.84 -7.75 24.23
C ALA A 158 -4.05 -6.92 24.65
N ARG A 159 -3.82 -5.65 24.97
CA ARG A 159 -4.86 -4.70 25.36
C ARG A 159 -4.60 -3.32 24.77
N ARG A 160 -5.68 -2.65 24.39
CA ARG A 160 -5.63 -1.24 24.01
C ARG A 160 -5.38 -0.41 25.27
N VAL A 161 -4.57 0.63 25.13
CA VAL A 161 -4.31 1.64 26.16
C VAL A 161 -4.97 2.94 25.71
N THR A 162 -5.72 3.59 26.60
CA THR A 162 -6.20 4.95 26.36
C THR A 162 -5.01 5.91 26.53
N PRO A 163 -4.70 6.74 25.52
CA PRO A 163 -3.51 7.60 25.57
C PRO A 163 -3.68 8.75 26.58
N ASP A 164 -2.61 9.05 27.33
CA ASP A 164 -2.51 10.27 28.13
C ASP A 164 -1.87 11.44 27.35
N GLU A 165 -1.83 12.64 27.94
CA GLU A 165 -1.27 13.83 27.28
C GLU A 165 0.22 13.69 26.91
N ALA A 166 1.01 13.01 27.76
CA ALA A 166 2.43 12.84 27.52
C ALA A 166 2.67 11.91 26.32
N GLN A 167 1.87 10.85 26.21
CA GLN A 167 1.89 9.91 25.09
C GLN A 167 1.44 10.58 23.79
N LEU A 168 0.37 11.38 23.81
CA LEU A 168 -0.07 12.17 22.65
C LEU A 168 1.01 13.16 22.20
N ALA A 169 1.67 13.85 23.14
CA ALA A 169 2.77 14.75 22.84
C ALA A 169 4.01 14.00 22.30
N GLY A 170 4.32 12.82 22.84
CA GLY A 170 5.38 11.94 22.34
C GLY A 170 5.17 11.53 20.89
N LEU A 171 3.96 11.09 20.56
CA LEU A 171 3.56 10.74 19.20
C LEU A 171 3.71 11.92 18.22
N ALA A 172 3.22 13.10 18.61
CA ALA A 172 3.37 14.32 17.80
C ALA A 172 4.84 14.70 17.61
N ARG A 173 5.66 14.61 18.66
CA ARG A 173 7.10 14.90 18.59
C ARG A 173 7.85 13.94 17.67
N GLY A 174 7.55 12.64 17.72
CA GLY A 174 8.12 11.65 16.80
C GLY A 174 7.73 11.93 15.34
N ALA A 175 6.47 12.28 15.10
CA ALA A 175 6.01 12.63 13.75
C ALA A 175 6.67 13.91 13.21
N GLU A 176 6.84 14.93 14.06
CA GLU A 176 7.57 16.15 13.71
C GLU A 176 9.04 15.88 13.38
N LEU A 177 9.71 15.05 14.18
CA LEU A 177 11.09 14.64 13.92
C LEU A 177 11.18 13.90 12.58
N LEU A 178 10.32 12.91 12.34
CA LEU A 178 10.35 12.14 11.09
C LEU A 178 10.17 13.04 9.86
N ALA A 179 9.21 13.96 9.90
CA ALA A 179 8.97 14.90 8.81
C ALA A 179 10.13 15.90 8.60
N ALA A 180 10.82 16.29 9.67
CA ALA A 180 11.98 17.18 9.57
C ALA A 180 13.22 16.44 9.05
N LEU A 181 13.40 15.18 9.45
CA LEU A 181 14.55 14.36 9.10
C LEU A 181 14.46 13.86 7.65
N LEU A 182 13.27 13.41 7.24
CA LEU A 182 12.97 12.82 5.93
C LEU A 182 11.73 13.50 5.30
N PRO A 183 11.88 14.73 4.76
CA PRO A 183 10.75 15.52 4.27
C PRO A 183 9.97 14.90 3.12
N SER A 184 10.55 13.97 2.37
CA SER A 184 9.87 13.26 1.28
C SER A 184 9.39 11.87 1.69
N ALA A 185 10.31 10.95 1.99
CA ALA A 185 9.97 9.56 2.29
C ALA A 185 9.30 9.42 3.66
N GLY A 186 9.80 10.12 4.68
CA GLY A 186 9.24 10.10 6.03
C GLY A 186 7.90 10.81 6.11
N ALA A 187 7.79 12.03 5.61
CA ALA A 187 6.50 12.74 5.57
C ALA A 187 5.46 11.99 4.70
N GLY A 188 5.92 11.27 3.67
CA GLY A 188 5.08 10.51 2.76
C GLY A 188 4.43 9.25 3.36
N VAL A 189 4.69 8.87 4.62
CA VAL A 189 3.96 7.76 5.25
C VAL A 189 2.65 8.20 5.90
N PHE A 190 2.57 9.46 6.37
CA PHE A 190 1.43 9.96 7.15
C PHE A 190 0.08 9.93 6.42
N PRO A 191 -0.01 10.15 5.09
CA PRO A 191 -1.28 10.01 4.37
C PRO A 191 -1.88 8.59 4.42
N HIS A 192 -1.05 7.57 4.67
CA HIS A 192 -1.44 6.16 4.71
C HIS A 192 -1.80 5.66 6.12
N ILE A 193 -1.63 6.52 7.14
CA ILE A 193 -1.95 6.23 8.52
C ILE A 193 -3.21 7.02 8.89
N SER A 194 -4.32 6.30 9.05
CA SER A 194 -5.59 6.91 9.48
C SER A 194 -5.85 6.73 10.96
N LEU A 195 -5.40 5.62 11.55
CA LEU A 195 -5.67 5.29 12.94
C LEU A 195 -4.38 4.92 13.69
N VAL A 196 -4.14 5.59 14.81
CA VAL A 196 -3.07 5.24 15.74
C VAL A 196 -3.68 4.74 17.04
N GLY A 197 -3.51 3.46 17.35
CA GLY A 197 -3.83 2.91 18.66
C GLY A 197 -2.58 2.82 19.54
N LEU A 198 -2.79 2.86 20.86
CA LEU A 198 -1.76 2.40 21.80
C LEU A 198 -2.12 0.99 22.27
N ALA A 199 -1.14 0.10 22.33
CA ALA A 199 -1.35 -1.28 22.75
C ALA A 199 -0.17 -1.80 23.56
N GLN A 200 -0.48 -2.62 24.55
CA GLN A 200 0.49 -3.45 25.27
C GLN A 200 0.21 -4.91 24.98
N GLY A 201 1.23 -5.75 24.98
CA GLY A 201 1.11 -7.19 24.77
C GLY A 201 2.47 -7.84 24.54
N ALA A 202 2.48 -9.14 24.29
CA ALA A 202 3.69 -9.87 23.90
C ALA A 202 3.40 -10.83 22.75
N ALA A 203 4.25 -10.82 21.74
CA ALA A 203 4.28 -11.82 20.69
C ALA A 203 5.18 -13.00 21.10
N ASP A 204 5.34 -13.99 20.22
CA ASP A 204 6.26 -15.11 20.44
C ASP A 204 7.73 -14.69 20.43
N ASP A 205 8.04 -13.56 19.81
CA ASP A 205 9.39 -13.00 19.68
C ASP A 205 9.72 -11.89 20.70
N GLY A 206 8.81 -11.56 21.61
CA GLY A 206 9.07 -10.62 22.71
C GLY A 206 7.90 -9.73 23.07
N GLU A 207 8.19 -8.67 23.85
CA GLU A 207 7.22 -7.60 24.10
C GLU A 207 6.85 -6.90 22.79
N LEU A 208 5.60 -6.50 22.68
CA LEU A 208 5.13 -5.74 21.53
C LEU A 208 5.81 -4.37 21.53
N HIS A 209 6.48 -4.04 20.42
CA HIS A 209 7.01 -2.70 20.17
C HIS A 209 6.01 -1.86 19.36
N SER A 210 5.63 -2.39 18.21
CA SER A 210 4.64 -1.82 17.30
C SER A 210 4.11 -2.91 16.37
N PHE A 211 2.98 -2.65 15.74
CA PHE A 211 2.55 -3.42 14.57
C PHE A 211 1.55 -2.61 13.74
N SER A 212 1.48 -2.95 12.45
CA SER A 212 0.47 -2.45 11.52
C SER A 212 -0.70 -3.43 11.45
N GLY A 213 -1.93 -2.90 11.43
CA GLY A 213 -3.17 -3.68 11.45
C GLY A 213 -3.39 -4.55 10.21
N GLY A 214 -2.64 -4.32 9.13
CA GLY A 214 -2.69 -5.10 7.90
C GLY A 214 -4.04 -5.06 7.21
N ASP A 215 -4.36 -6.10 6.44
CA ASP A 215 -5.67 -6.26 5.81
C ASP A 215 -6.84 -6.39 6.81
N PRO A 216 -6.69 -7.03 7.99
CA PRO A 216 -7.76 -7.10 8.98
C PRO A 216 -8.19 -5.73 9.52
N LEU A 217 -7.24 -4.83 9.77
CA LEU A 217 -7.51 -3.49 10.26
C LEU A 217 -6.69 -2.47 9.44
N PRO A 218 -7.16 -2.11 8.23
CA PRO A 218 -6.39 -1.34 7.28
C PRO A 218 -6.18 0.09 7.76
N SER A 219 -5.05 0.69 7.36
CA SER A 219 -4.65 2.08 7.71
C SER A 219 -4.44 2.32 9.22
N ALA A 220 -4.44 1.27 10.04
CA ALA A 220 -4.20 1.36 11.46
C ALA A 220 -2.79 0.89 11.83
N LEU A 221 -2.17 1.57 12.78
CA LEU A 221 -0.96 1.08 13.46
C LEU A 221 -1.15 1.15 14.97
N PHE A 222 -0.41 0.32 15.68
CA PHE A 222 -0.35 0.31 17.13
C PHE A 222 1.08 0.49 17.62
N VAL A 223 1.24 1.29 18.67
CA VAL A 223 2.54 1.57 19.29
C VAL A 223 2.46 1.24 20.78
N ALA A 224 3.53 0.64 21.30
CA ALA A 224 3.69 0.43 22.72
C ALA A 224 3.94 1.79 23.41
N PRO A 225 3.16 2.15 24.45
CA PRO A 225 3.27 3.46 25.09
C PRO A 225 4.67 3.81 25.59
N GLU A 226 5.45 2.80 25.97
CA GLU A 226 6.79 2.92 26.54
C GLU A 226 7.79 3.54 25.56
N HIS A 227 7.54 3.44 24.25
CA HIS A 227 8.40 4.01 23.21
C HIS A 227 8.15 5.49 22.93
N LEU A 228 7.01 6.03 23.36
CA LEU A 228 6.61 7.42 23.07
C LEU A 228 7.42 8.47 23.86
N GLY A 229 8.20 8.03 24.86
CA GLY A 229 9.13 8.88 25.59
C GLY A 229 10.38 9.28 24.77
N ASP A 230 10.74 8.48 23.76
CA ASP A 230 11.89 8.74 22.88
C ASP A 230 11.40 9.14 21.47
N PRO A 231 11.61 10.41 21.05
CA PRO A 231 11.23 10.86 19.72
C PRO A 231 11.87 10.09 18.58
N TRP A 232 13.12 9.64 18.73
CA TRP A 232 13.84 8.93 17.67
C TRP A 232 13.26 7.53 17.46
N MET A 233 13.02 6.80 18.56
CA MET A 233 12.32 5.51 18.51
C MET A 233 10.89 5.67 17.96
N THR A 234 10.17 6.71 18.40
CA THR A 234 8.82 6.99 17.88
C THR A 234 8.84 7.29 16.38
N ALA A 235 9.80 8.09 15.91
CA ALA A 235 9.96 8.39 14.48
C ALA A 235 10.31 7.14 13.66
N GLU A 236 11.17 6.26 14.18
CA GLU A 236 11.50 4.97 13.57
C GLU A 236 10.26 4.07 13.45
N ILE A 237 9.49 3.93 14.53
CA ILE A 237 8.24 3.13 14.55
C ILE A 237 7.23 3.67 13.54
N LEU A 238 7.01 4.99 13.53
CA LEU A 238 6.08 5.63 12.58
C LEU A 238 6.51 5.42 11.13
N LEU A 239 7.81 5.49 10.85
CA LEU A 239 8.35 5.17 9.54
C LEU A 239 8.13 3.69 9.21
N HIS A 240 8.52 2.79 10.10
CA HIS A 240 8.42 1.34 9.89
C HIS A 240 6.99 0.90 9.58
N GLU A 241 6.06 1.18 10.49
CA GLU A 241 4.67 0.74 10.33
C GLU A 241 3.94 1.53 9.24
N GLY A 242 4.26 2.81 9.10
CA GLY A 242 3.73 3.65 8.03
C GLY A 242 4.14 3.15 6.63
N LEU A 243 5.34 2.59 6.49
CA LEU A 243 5.79 1.99 5.23
C LEU A 243 5.07 0.70 4.89
N HIS A 244 4.71 -0.14 5.88
CA HIS A 244 3.84 -1.29 5.64
C HIS A 244 2.47 -0.85 5.14
N LEU A 245 1.87 0.14 5.80
CA LEU A 245 0.56 0.68 5.41
C LEU A 245 0.59 1.30 4.00
N LYS A 246 1.62 2.12 3.71
CA LYS A 246 1.86 2.67 2.37
C LYS A 246 2.05 1.59 1.31
N GLN A 247 2.73 0.50 1.67
CA GLN A 247 2.90 -0.62 0.76
C GLN A 247 1.60 -1.35 0.50
N PHE A 248 0.74 -1.56 1.50
CA PHE A 248 -0.57 -2.14 1.29
C PHE A 248 -1.36 -1.29 0.29
N ASP A 249 -1.38 0.04 0.45
CA ASP A 249 -2.00 0.97 -0.50
C ASP A 249 -1.43 0.84 -1.92
N MET A 250 -0.10 0.72 -2.04
CA MET A 250 0.56 0.51 -3.33
C MET A 250 0.14 -0.82 -3.96
N LEU A 251 0.11 -1.92 -3.19
CA LEU A 251 -0.22 -3.27 -3.66
C LEU A 251 -1.68 -3.41 -4.11
N ARG A 252 -2.61 -2.61 -3.58
CA ARG A 252 -4.01 -2.54 -4.07
C ARG A 252 -4.10 -2.05 -5.52
N THR A 253 -3.03 -1.44 -6.03
CA THR A 253 -2.97 -0.82 -7.35
C THR A 253 -2.07 -1.58 -8.34
N GLY A 254 -1.52 -2.73 -7.93
CA GLY A 254 -0.76 -3.60 -8.83
C GLY A 254 -0.08 -4.76 -8.12
N ALA A 255 -0.04 -5.92 -8.79
CA ALA A 255 0.65 -7.10 -8.29
C ALA A 255 2.17 -7.00 -8.52
N LEU A 256 2.96 -7.15 -7.47
CA LEU A 256 4.43 -7.27 -7.55
C LEU A 256 4.90 -8.73 -7.68
N VAL A 257 4.10 -9.67 -7.22
CA VAL A 257 4.43 -11.10 -7.17
C VAL A 257 3.48 -11.86 -8.08
N ALA A 258 4.02 -12.68 -8.98
CA ALA A 258 3.26 -13.53 -9.89
C ALA A 258 2.79 -14.83 -9.21
N ASP A 259 3.61 -15.36 -8.28
CA ASP A 259 3.27 -16.49 -7.41
C ASP A 259 3.31 -16.08 -5.93
N PRO A 260 2.18 -15.64 -5.35
CA PRO A 260 2.11 -15.22 -3.94
C PRO A 260 2.44 -16.33 -2.93
N GLY A 261 2.36 -17.60 -3.32
CA GLY A 261 2.67 -18.75 -2.46
C GLY A 261 4.17 -19.07 -2.38
N HIS A 262 4.96 -18.50 -3.28
CA HIS A 262 6.40 -18.75 -3.40
C HIS A 262 7.13 -18.43 -2.09
N GLN A 263 7.87 -19.41 -1.56
CA GLN A 263 8.58 -19.30 -0.28
C GLN A 263 10.06 -18.98 -0.49
N VAL A 264 10.63 -18.23 0.46
CA VAL A 264 12.03 -17.80 0.50
C VAL A 264 12.59 -18.09 1.89
N GLU A 265 13.76 -18.71 1.94
CA GLU A 265 14.47 -18.98 3.19
C GLU A 265 15.00 -17.69 3.82
N ILE A 266 14.85 -17.55 5.14
CA ILE A 266 15.21 -16.34 5.88
C ILE A 266 16.21 -16.66 6.98
N PRO A 267 17.48 -16.24 6.85
CA PRO A 267 18.55 -16.68 7.75
C PRO A 267 18.36 -16.33 9.23
N TRP A 268 17.60 -15.28 9.52
CA TRP A 268 17.32 -14.78 10.88
C TRP A 268 15.97 -15.22 11.44
N ARG A 269 15.31 -16.19 10.79
CA ARG A 269 14.04 -16.78 11.22
C ARG A 269 14.10 -18.31 11.10
N LEU A 270 13.18 -18.99 11.79
CA LEU A 270 13.05 -20.45 11.74
C LEU A 270 12.16 -20.94 10.60
N THR A 271 11.22 -20.09 10.17
CA THR A 271 10.28 -20.39 9.11
C THR A 271 10.57 -19.55 7.88
N PRO A 272 10.38 -20.11 6.67
CA PRO A 272 10.48 -19.35 5.45
C PRO A 272 9.39 -18.29 5.38
N TRP A 273 9.61 -17.27 4.56
CA TRP A 273 8.64 -16.22 4.28
C TRP A 273 8.12 -16.34 2.86
N THR A 274 6.87 -15.92 2.64
CA THR A 274 6.37 -15.69 1.28
C THR A 274 7.19 -14.60 0.59
N LEU A 275 7.29 -14.64 -0.74
CA LEU A 275 7.94 -13.59 -1.52
C LEU A 275 7.27 -12.22 -1.31
N THR A 276 5.95 -12.19 -1.09
CA THR A 276 5.23 -10.97 -0.70
C THR A 276 5.78 -10.38 0.60
N ARG A 277 6.00 -11.21 1.63
CA ARG A 277 6.58 -10.77 2.91
C ARG A 277 8.05 -10.36 2.75
N VAL A 278 8.82 -11.03 1.89
CA VAL A 278 10.19 -10.62 1.54
C VAL A 278 10.22 -9.22 0.93
N LEU A 279 9.33 -8.91 -0.02
CA LEU A 279 9.24 -7.57 -0.61
C LEU A 279 8.83 -6.52 0.42
N ALA A 280 7.93 -6.87 1.36
CA ALA A 280 7.54 -5.95 2.42
C ALA A 280 8.67 -5.64 3.41
N ALA A 281 9.39 -6.66 3.85
CA ALA A 281 10.56 -6.47 4.68
C ALA A 281 11.65 -5.68 3.96
N LEU A 282 11.90 -5.97 2.67
CA LEU A 282 12.86 -5.23 1.86
C LEU A 282 12.50 -3.74 1.76
N HIS A 283 11.23 -3.44 1.50
CA HIS A 283 10.71 -2.07 1.43
C HIS A 283 11.05 -1.28 2.70
N VAL A 284 10.76 -1.86 3.87
CA VAL A 284 11.06 -1.24 5.16
C VAL A 284 12.57 -1.11 5.40
N TYR A 285 13.33 -2.19 5.24
CA TYR A 285 14.78 -2.15 5.51
C TYR A 285 15.52 -1.15 4.62
N SER A 286 15.13 -1.01 3.35
CA SER A 286 15.70 0.02 2.48
C SER A 286 15.47 1.44 3.02
N HIS A 287 14.29 1.73 3.55
CA HIS A 287 14.03 3.04 4.17
C HIS A 287 14.70 3.21 5.53
N LEU A 288 14.87 2.14 6.31
CA LEU A 288 15.62 2.20 7.57
C LEU A 288 17.11 2.47 7.34
N VAL A 289 17.71 1.95 6.26
CA VAL A 289 19.07 2.36 5.83
C VAL A 289 19.15 3.87 5.65
N LEU A 290 18.16 4.48 4.99
CA LEU A 290 18.07 5.94 4.85
C LEU A 290 17.88 6.64 6.20
N PHE A 291 16.96 6.15 7.05
CA PHE A 291 16.66 6.75 8.35
C PHE A 291 17.90 6.81 9.24
N PHE A 292 18.62 5.71 9.42
CA PHE A 292 19.81 5.68 10.27
C PHE A 292 20.95 6.53 9.70
N ALA A 293 21.12 6.57 8.37
CA ALA A 293 22.08 7.46 7.74
C ALA A 293 21.74 8.94 7.96
N ALA A 294 20.45 9.30 7.87
CA ALA A 294 19.98 10.66 8.14
C ALA A 294 20.09 11.02 9.63
N ALA A 295 19.76 10.10 10.54
CA ALA A 295 19.88 10.30 11.99
C ALA A 295 21.34 10.52 12.42
N ALA A 296 22.27 9.72 11.88
CA ALA A 296 23.70 9.90 12.12
C ALA A 296 24.21 11.27 11.62
N ALA A 297 23.66 11.75 10.51
CA ALA A 297 23.98 13.04 9.93
C ALA A 297 23.08 14.20 10.43
N ALA A 298 22.24 13.98 11.44
CA ALA A 298 21.26 14.95 11.89
C ALA A 298 21.93 16.27 12.32
N PRO A 299 21.41 17.43 11.88
CA PRO A 299 21.97 18.72 12.21
C PRO A 299 21.81 19.03 13.71
N ALA A 300 22.64 19.93 14.24
CA ALA A 300 22.69 20.24 15.67
C ALA A 300 21.34 20.70 16.21
N GLU A 301 20.57 21.44 15.42
CA GLU A 301 19.26 21.96 15.75
C GLU A 301 18.24 20.84 16.02
N LEU A 302 18.29 19.74 15.24
CA LEU A 302 17.42 18.59 15.49
C LEU A 302 17.85 17.83 16.75
N ARG A 303 19.16 17.71 16.98
CA ARG A 303 19.69 17.04 18.19
C ARG A 303 19.36 17.81 19.46
N GLU A 304 19.42 19.14 19.42
CA GLU A 304 19.03 20.01 20.54
C GLU A 304 17.53 19.87 20.86
N ARG A 305 16.68 19.84 19.83
CA ARG A 305 15.21 19.79 20.00
C ARG A 305 14.68 18.40 20.37
N PHE A 306 15.26 17.34 19.81
CA PHE A 306 14.72 15.97 19.92
C PHE A 306 15.60 15.01 20.73
N GLY A 307 16.78 15.46 21.18
CA GLY A 307 17.75 14.62 21.87
C GLY A 307 18.73 13.95 20.91
N ALA A 308 19.68 13.20 21.47
CA ALA A 308 20.67 12.49 20.68
C ALA A 308 20.02 11.32 19.90
N PRO A 309 20.38 11.13 18.62
CA PRO A 309 19.92 9.96 17.86
C PRO A 309 20.49 8.67 18.46
N PRO A 310 19.89 7.51 18.14
CA PRO A 310 20.39 6.21 18.59
C PRO A 310 21.82 6.00 18.11
N VAL A 311 22.67 5.48 19.01
CA VAL A 311 24.09 5.20 18.75
C VAL A 311 24.27 3.98 17.84
N THR A 312 23.34 3.03 17.92
CA THR A 312 23.34 1.78 17.15
C THR A 312 21.99 1.56 16.50
N GLU A 313 22.02 1.12 15.24
CA GLU A 313 20.84 0.56 14.60
C GLU A 313 20.39 -0.71 15.33
N GLY A 314 19.11 -0.75 15.72
CA GLY A 314 18.49 -1.92 16.32
C GLY A 314 17.51 -2.57 15.34
N VAL A 315 17.97 -3.44 14.44
CA VAL A 315 17.04 -4.31 13.71
C VAL A 315 16.67 -5.52 14.55
N GLY A 316 15.38 -5.87 14.58
CA GLY A 316 14.83 -6.89 15.49
C GLY A 316 15.65 -8.18 15.52
N VAL A 317 15.87 -8.73 16.72
CA VAL A 317 16.84 -9.80 17.00
C VAL A 317 16.58 -11.05 16.14
N PRO A 318 17.63 -11.73 15.62
CA PRO A 318 17.47 -13.04 15.01
C PRO A 318 16.80 -14.03 15.97
N THR A 319 15.85 -14.83 15.46
CA THR A 319 15.16 -15.81 16.31
C THR A 319 16.16 -16.82 16.88
N PRO A 320 16.14 -17.14 18.18
CA PRO A 320 17.00 -18.16 18.75
C PRO A 320 16.93 -19.47 17.96
N GLY A 321 18.09 -20.04 17.63
CA GLY A 321 18.20 -21.25 16.79
C GLY A 321 18.17 -21.02 15.28
N SER A 322 17.94 -19.80 14.80
CA SER A 322 18.13 -19.46 13.38
C SER A 322 19.60 -19.42 12.99
N ARG A 323 19.90 -19.55 11.69
CA ARG A 323 21.28 -19.52 11.17
C ARG A 323 22.03 -18.26 11.62
N ALA A 324 21.40 -17.09 11.50
CA ALA A 324 21.99 -15.81 11.90
C ALA A 324 22.22 -15.70 13.41
N ALA A 325 21.40 -16.35 14.24
CA ALA A 325 21.62 -16.38 15.69
C ALA A 325 22.85 -17.22 16.09
N VAL A 326 23.21 -18.23 15.30
CA VAL A 326 24.35 -19.12 15.55
C VAL A 326 25.64 -18.58 14.92
N GLU A 327 25.57 -18.16 13.66
CA GLU A 327 26.73 -17.77 12.85
C GLU A 327 27.04 -16.26 12.95
N GLY A 328 26.09 -15.46 13.45
CA GLY A 328 26.14 -14.01 13.40
C GLY A 328 25.71 -13.42 12.05
N GLY A 329 25.64 -12.09 11.99
CA GLY A 329 25.25 -11.32 10.79
C GLY A 329 23.76 -11.00 10.71
N PHE A 330 23.39 -10.24 9.67
CA PHE A 330 22.02 -9.72 9.47
C PHE A 330 21.51 -8.89 10.68
N GLY A 331 22.44 -8.18 11.32
CA GLY A 331 22.22 -7.30 12.47
C GLY A 331 22.00 -5.84 12.09
N THR A 332 21.91 -5.52 10.79
CA THR A 332 21.63 -4.17 10.27
C THR A 332 20.56 -4.23 9.16
N SER A 333 19.87 -3.13 8.89
CA SER A 333 18.92 -3.04 7.78
C SER A 333 19.63 -3.17 6.44
N ALA A 334 20.88 -2.69 6.35
CA ALA A 334 21.70 -2.80 5.14
C ALA A 334 21.97 -4.26 4.76
N GLU A 335 22.37 -5.10 5.73
CA GLU A 335 22.61 -6.53 5.50
C GLU A 335 21.32 -7.26 5.10
N ARG A 336 20.19 -6.96 5.77
CA ARG A 336 18.89 -7.57 5.47
C ARG A 336 18.37 -7.14 4.10
N ALA A 337 18.40 -5.85 3.78
CA ALA A 337 18.00 -5.34 2.47
C ALA A 337 18.86 -5.95 1.35
N GLY A 338 20.18 -6.01 1.54
CA GLY A 338 21.09 -6.64 0.58
C GLY A 338 20.79 -8.13 0.35
N TYR A 339 20.47 -8.88 1.40
CA TYR A 339 20.09 -10.28 1.29
C TYR A 339 18.74 -10.47 0.58
N LEU A 340 17.69 -9.81 1.05
CA LEU A 340 16.34 -9.94 0.50
C LEU A 340 16.28 -9.49 -0.96
N GLY A 341 16.99 -8.41 -1.30
CA GLY A 341 17.11 -7.93 -2.67
C GLY A 341 17.70 -8.97 -3.63
N ARG A 342 18.79 -9.64 -3.22
CA ARG A 342 19.39 -10.73 -4.01
C ARG A 342 18.47 -11.93 -4.12
N GLN A 343 17.85 -12.36 -3.02
CA GLN A 343 16.88 -13.46 -3.08
C GLN A 343 15.75 -13.15 -4.07
N ALA A 344 15.18 -11.96 -4.00
CA ALA A 344 14.05 -11.57 -4.84
C ALA A 344 14.43 -11.46 -6.33
N LEU A 345 15.59 -10.88 -6.68
CA LEU A 345 15.96 -10.66 -8.09
C LEU A 345 16.77 -11.79 -8.72
N GLU A 346 17.76 -12.33 -8.01
CA GLU A 346 18.73 -13.28 -8.58
C GLU A 346 18.26 -14.72 -8.44
N VAL A 347 17.59 -15.06 -7.33
CA VAL A 347 17.18 -16.44 -7.02
C VAL A 347 15.71 -16.69 -7.38
N HIS A 348 14.84 -15.71 -7.15
CA HIS A 348 13.39 -15.86 -7.29
C HIS A 348 12.77 -14.86 -8.28
N GLY A 349 13.59 -14.30 -9.19
CA GLY A 349 13.16 -13.25 -10.11
C GLY A 349 12.04 -13.65 -11.06
N GLU A 350 11.87 -14.95 -11.34
CA GLU A 350 10.79 -15.51 -12.17
C GLU A 350 9.42 -15.46 -11.46
N ALA A 351 9.39 -15.52 -10.13
CA ALA A 351 8.17 -15.42 -9.34
C ALA A 351 7.68 -13.95 -9.18
N LEU A 352 8.45 -12.97 -9.66
CA LEU A 352 8.07 -11.56 -9.68
C LEU A 352 7.37 -11.17 -10.97
N THR A 353 6.42 -10.22 -10.88
CA THR A 353 5.94 -9.51 -12.06
C THR A 353 7.02 -8.55 -12.59
N PRO A 354 6.90 -8.01 -13.82
CA PRO A 354 7.79 -6.95 -14.27
C PRO A 354 7.83 -5.74 -13.32
N ALA A 355 6.68 -5.38 -12.73
CA ALA A 355 6.60 -4.32 -11.73
C ALA A 355 7.34 -4.70 -10.43
N GLY A 356 7.23 -5.95 -9.97
CA GLY A 356 8.01 -6.45 -8.83
C GLY A 356 9.51 -6.38 -9.04
N ARG A 357 10.00 -6.76 -10.23
CA ARG A 357 11.44 -6.61 -10.56
C ARG A 357 11.89 -5.15 -10.60
N ARG A 358 11.03 -4.23 -11.09
CA ARG A 358 11.30 -2.78 -11.06
C ARG A 358 11.34 -2.27 -9.62
N PHE A 359 10.40 -2.69 -8.78
CA PHE A 359 10.30 -2.31 -7.37
C PHE A 359 11.58 -2.67 -6.60
N VAL A 360 12.04 -3.91 -6.70
CA VAL A 360 13.26 -4.35 -6.02
C VAL A 360 14.49 -3.58 -6.52
N ARG A 361 14.63 -3.42 -7.85
CA ARG A 361 15.74 -2.66 -8.44
C ARG A 361 15.78 -1.22 -7.94
N TRP A 362 14.64 -0.53 -8.01
CA TRP A 362 14.50 0.83 -7.52
C TRP A 362 14.95 0.96 -6.06
N LEU A 363 14.50 0.07 -5.18
CA LEU A 363 14.91 0.09 -3.78
C LEU A 363 16.42 -0.07 -3.61
N LEU A 364 17.02 -1.11 -4.20
CA LEU A 364 18.44 -1.42 -4.03
C LEU A 364 19.35 -0.35 -4.64
N GLU A 365 19.06 0.07 -5.87
CA GLU A 365 19.82 1.12 -6.57
C GLU A 365 19.77 2.44 -5.83
N THR A 366 18.63 2.78 -5.24
CA THR A 366 18.44 4.04 -4.52
C THR A 366 19.24 4.09 -3.22
N VAL A 367 19.33 2.98 -2.47
CA VAL A 367 20.01 2.97 -1.15
C VAL A 367 21.47 2.52 -1.19
N ALA A 368 21.94 1.94 -2.31
CA ALA A 368 23.32 1.50 -2.48
C ALA A 368 24.39 2.56 -2.10
N PRO A 369 24.22 3.87 -2.38
CA PRO A 369 25.19 4.88 -1.98
C PRO A 369 25.38 5.05 -0.46
N LEU A 370 24.41 4.62 0.35
CA LEU A 370 24.49 4.65 1.83
C LEU A 370 24.98 3.33 2.41
N ALA A 371 24.87 2.24 1.66
CA ALA A 371 25.19 0.90 2.10
C ALA A 371 25.94 0.13 1.01
N PRO A 372 27.28 0.28 0.90
CA PRO A 372 28.08 -0.35 -0.16
C PRO A 372 28.00 -1.89 -0.20
N GLY A 373 27.57 -2.54 0.88
CA GLY A 373 27.29 -3.97 0.91
C GLY A 373 26.04 -4.40 0.12
N ILE A 374 25.18 -3.44 -0.25
CA ILE A 374 24.06 -3.64 -1.15
C ILE A 374 24.57 -3.47 -2.57
N ARG A 375 24.57 -4.57 -3.33
CA ARG A 375 24.92 -4.54 -4.75
C ARG A 375 23.66 -4.20 -5.56
N PRO A 376 23.72 -3.21 -6.47
CA PRO A 376 22.66 -3.02 -7.45
C PRO A 376 22.57 -4.27 -8.31
N ALA A 377 21.35 -4.61 -8.74
CA ALA A 377 21.11 -5.84 -9.49
C ALA A 377 21.80 -5.81 -10.85
N THR A 378 22.44 -6.92 -11.24
CA THR A 378 22.87 -7.15 -12.62
C THR A 378 21.68 -7.47 -13.53
N GLU A 379 21.84 -7.22 -14.84
CA GLU A 379 20.78 -7.34 -15.86
C GLU A 379 19.95 -8.63 -15.76
N PRO A 380 18.65 -8.57 -16.11
CA PRO A 380 17.72 -9.67 -15.91
C PRO A 380 18.11 -10.94 -16.67
N VAL A 381 17.80 -12.10 -16.08
CA VAL A 381 17.70 -13.37 -16.79
C VAL A 381 16.72 -13.20 -17.95
N ALA A 382 17.14 -13.56 -19.17
CA ALA A 382 16.32 -13.47 -20.36
C ALA A 382 15.04 -14.29 -20.16
N VAL A 383 13.90 -13.60 -20.06
CA VAL A 383 12.59 -14.26 -20.07
C VAL A 383 12.36 -14.75 -21.50
N ALA A 384 11.93 -16.01 -21.65
CA ALA A 384 11.58 -16.56 -22.96
C ALA A 384 10.59 -15.62 -23.67
N ALA A 385 10.85 -15.32 -24.94
CA ALA A 385 9.97 -14.50 -25.74
C ALA A 385 8.58 -15.16 -25.79
N ALA A 386 7.54 -14.43 -25.36
CA ALA A 386 6.17 -14.90 -25.50
C ALA A 386 5.87 -15.09 -26.99
N ALA A 387 5.18 -16.18 -27.33
CA ALA A 387 4.69 -16.36 -28.69
C ALA A 387 3.77 -15.20 -29.05
N VAL A 388 4.01 -14.58 -30.21
CA VAL A 388 3.20 -13.46 -30.69
C VAL A 388 1.82 -14.01 -31.09
N PRO A 389 0.73 -13.54 -30.47
CA PRO A 389 -0.60 -14.04 -30.77
C PRO A 389 -1.07 -13.54 -32.14
N GLU A 390 -1.75 -14.40 -32.89
CA GLU A 390 -2.45 -14.01 -34.11
C GLU A 390 -3.73 -13.23 -33.73
N LEU A 391 -3.87 -12.01 -34.24
CA LEU A 391 -5.02 -11.15 -33.95
C LEU A 391 -6.21 -11.49 -34.87
N ASP A 392 -7.43 -11.35 -34.36
CA ASP A 392 -8.62 -11.53 -35.20
C ASP A 392 -8.65 -10.46 -36.31
N PRO A 393 -8.64 -10.84 -37.60
CA PRO A 393 -8.59 -9.88 -38.70
C PRO A 393 -9.84 -8.99 -38.76
N ARG A 394 -10.98 -9.45 -38.21
CA ARG A 394 -12.23 -8.69 -38.15
C ARG A 394 -12.16 -7.53 -37.17
N GLY A 395 -11.21 -7.57 -36.23
CA GLY A 395 -10.96 -6.50 -35.27
C GLY A 395 -11.59 -6.70 -33.91
N TYR A 396 -11.56 -5.65 -33.09
CA TYR A 396 -11.95 -5.70 -31.69
C TYR A 396 -12.80 -4.49 -31.30
N ARG A 397 -13.78 -4.72 -30.42
CA ARG A 397 -14.59 -3.69 -29.77
C ARG A 397 -14.49 -3.79 -28.26
N LYS A 398 -14.73 -2.71 -27.53
CA LYS A 398 -14.85 -2.73 -26.06
C LYS A 398 -15.94 -3.73 -25.62
N ALA A 399 -15.62 -4.50 -24.59
CA ALA A 399 -16.61 -5.34 -23.92
C ALA A 399 -17.61 -4.45 -23.15
N GLU A 400 -18.87 -4.90 -23.06
CA GLU A 400 -19.90 -4.19 -22.32
C GLU A 400 -20.60 -5.14 -21.33
N PRO A 401 -20.84 -4.72 -20.07
CA PRO A 401 -20.55 -3.40 -19.51
C PRO A 401 -19.19 -3.33 -18.80
N VAL A 402 -18.16 -2.73 -19.41
CA VAL A 402 -16.89 -2.39 -18.71
C VAL A 402 -17.05 -1.05 -18.00
N ALA A 403 -16.61 -0.97 -16.75
CA ALA A 403 -16.47 0.30 -16.03
C ALA A 403 -15.02 0.77 -16.10
N VAL A 404 -14.77 2.08 -16.25
CA VAL A 404 -13.42 2.64 -16.32
C VAL A 404 -13.29 3.91 -15.47
N CYS A 405 -12.09 4.16 -14.98
CA CYS A 405 -11.71 5.38 -14.26
C CYS A 405 -10.31 5.84 -14.76
N PRO A 406 -10.23 6.95 -15.53
CA PRO A 406 -8.97 7.44 -16.07
C PRO A 406 -8.17 8.21 -15.01
N LEU A 407 -6.83 8.09 -15.07
CA LEU A 407 -5.86 8.89 -14.31
C LEU A 407 -4.86 9.51 -15.30
N PRO A 408 -5.23 10.59 -16.01
CA PRO A 408 -4.41 11.15 -17.07
C PRO A 408 -3.06 11.67 -16.57
N GLU A 409 -3.01 12.21 -15.34
CA GLU A 409 -1.77 12.71 -14.72
C GLU A 409 -0.74 11.60 -14.49
N GLN A 410 -1.18 10.35 -14.46
CA GLN A 410 -0.33 9.16 -14.30
C GLN A 410 -0.25 8.31 -15.57
N HIS A 411 -0.85 8.74 -16.68
CA HIS A 411 -0.94 7.98 -17.92
C HIS A 411 -1.49 6.56 -17.71
N GLN A 412 -2.54 6.44 -16.87
CA GLN A 412 -3.14 5.16 -16.49
C GLN A 412 -4.65 5.17 -16.65
N LEU A 413 -5.21 3.99 -16.95
CA LEU A 413 -6.65 3.74 -16.93
C LEU A 413 -6.91 2.53 -16.03
N LEU A 414 -7.73 2.72 -15.01
CA LEU A 414 -8.28 1.60 -14.25
C LEU A 414 -9.55 1.11 -14.93
N ALA A 415 -9.66 -0.19 -15.18
CA ALA A 415 -10.84 -0.81 -15.78
C ALA A 415 -11.33 -2.00 -14.95
N HIS A 416 -12.64 -2.26 -15.00
CA HIS A 416 -13.27 -3.43 -14.40
C HIS A 416 -14.17 -4.12 -15.43
N ALA A 417 -13.85 -5.38 -15.75
CA ALA A 417 -14.67 -6.24 -16.58
C ALA A 417 -15.55 -7.15 -15.70
N PRO A 418 -16.88 -7.16 -15.87
CA PRO A 418 -17.78 -8.02 -15.09
C PRO A 418 -17.49 -9.51 -15.24
N GLU A 419 -17.09 -9.95 -16.43
CA GLU A 419 -16.83 -11.36 -16.72
C GLU A 419 -15.64 -11.90 -15.91
N SER A 420 -14.55 -11.13 -15.84
CA SER A 420 -13.39 -11.51 -15.04
C SER A 420 -13.55 -11.14 -13.56
N ALA A 421 -14.57 -10.34 -13.21
CA ALA A 421 -14.80 -9.74 -11.90
C ALA A 421 -13.55 -9.07 -11.28
N ARG A 422 -12.63 -8.56 -12.11
CA ARG A 422 -11.29 -8.09 -11.69
C ARG A 422 -11.03 -6.67 -12.14
N PHE A 423 -10.24 -5.97 -11.35
CA PHE A 423 -9.67 -4.67 -11.68
C PHE A 423 -8.38 -4.82 -12.48
N HIS A 424 -8.24 -4.02 -13.54
CA HIS A 424 -7.09 -4.03 -14.43
C HIS A 424 -6.52 -2.61 -14.53
N TRP A 425 -5.25 -2.46 -14.18
CA TRP A 425 -4.50 -1.21 -14.39
C TRP A 425 -3.84 -1.24 -15.76
N LEU A 426 -4.30 -0.40 -16.66
CA LEU A 426 -3.74 -0.22 -17.99
C LEU A 426 -2.73 0.92 -17.96
N ASN A 427 -1.52 0.65 -18.44
CA ASN A 427 -0.56 1.71 -18.75
C ASN A 427 -0.99 2.47 -20.02
N GLU A 428 -0.29 3.56 -20.32
CA GLU A 428 -0.55 4.42 -21.47
C GLU A 428 -0.74 3.66 -22.79
N HIS A 429 0.13 2.68 -23.06
CA HIS A 429 0.09 1.86 -24.26
C HIS A 429 -1.17 1.00 -24.32
N ALA A 430 -1.50 0.29 -23.24
CA ALA A 430 -2.69 -0.56 -23.18
C ALA A 430 -3.98 0.28 -23.20
N TRP A 431 -3.96 1.47 -22.58
CA TRP A 431 -5.06 2.43 -22.63
C TRP A 431 -5.29 2.92 -24.06
N LEU A 432 -4.23 3.31 -24.79
CA LEU A 432 -4.36 3.74 -26.18
C LEU A 432 -4.97 2.63 -27.06
N ILE A 433 -4.50 1.38 -26.94
CA ILE A 433 -5.10 0.25 -27.66
C ILE A 433 -6.57 0.08 -27.29
N TYR A 434 -6.88 0.05 -25.99
CA TYR A 434 -8.27 -0.07 -25.50
C TYR A 434 -9.17 1.03 -26.06
N ALA A 435 -8.68 2.27 -26.11
CA ALA A 435 -9.44 3.41 -26.65
C ALA A 435 -9.78 3.23 -28.14
N LEU A 436 -8.86 2.64 -28.91
CA LEU A 436 -8.97 2.38 -30.35
C LEU A 436 -9.80 1.13 -30.71
N CYS A 437 -10.11 0.26 -29.76
CA CYS A 437 -11.00 -0.89 -30.00
C CYS A 437 -12.48 -0.46 -30.07
N ASP A 438 -12.87 0.15 -31.18
CA ASP A 438 -14.22 0.67 -31.45
C ASP A 438 -15.04 -0.18 -32.41
N GLY A 439 -14.53 -1.35 -32.81
CA GLY A 439 -15.12 -2.21 -33.82
C GLY A 439 -14.41 -2.16 -35.18
N SER A 440 -13.36 -1.33 -35.34
CA SER A 440 -12.46 -1.38 -36.49
C SER A 440 -11.66 -2.67 -36.59
N THR A 441 -11.18 -2.99 -37.80
CA THR A 441 -10.33 -4.15 -38.08
C THR A 441 -8.97 -4.04 -37.39
N SER A 442 -8.29 -5.17 -37.16
CA SER A 442 -6.96 -5.16 -36.51
C SER A 442 -5.93 -4.33 -37.27
N ALA A 443 -6.01 -4.27 -38.61
CA ALA A 443 -5.14 -3.44 -39.44
C ALA A 443 -5.43 -1.93 -39.25
N GLU A 444 -6.69 -1.55 -39.13
CA GLU A 444 -7.09 -0.15 -38.89
C GLU A 444 -6.69 0.31 -37.49
N ILE A 445 -6.89 -0.54 -36.47
CA ILE A 445 -6.46 -0.27 -35.09
C ILE A 445 -4.94 -0.08 -35.05
N ALA A 446 -4.18 -0.99 -35.68
CA ALA A 446 -2.72 -0.91 -35.77
C ALA A 446 -2.25 0.39 -36.45
N ALA A 447 -2.90 0.77 -37.56
CA ALA A 447 -2.59 2.00 -38.27
C ALA A 447 -2.91 3.25 -37.43
N ALA A 448 -4.02 3.25 -36.70
CA ALA A 448 -4.39 4.34 -35.79
C ALA A 448 -3.43 4.44 -34.60
N TYR A 449 -3.04 3.30 -34.03
CA TYR A 449 -2.07 3.20 -32.95
C TYR A 449 -0.72 3.83 -33.33
N ALA A 450 -0.22 3.51 -34.53
CA ALA A 450 1.00 4.11 -35.05
C ALA A 450 0.88 5.63 -35.28
N ARG A 451 -0.28 6.11 -35.80
CA ARG A 451 -0.53 7.55 -36.02
C ARG A 451 -0.59 8.35 -34.72
N GLN A 452 -1.06 7.76 -33.62
CA GLN A 452 -1.19 8.44 -32.32
C GLN A 452 0.07 8.36 -31.44
N GLY A 453 1.20 7.93 -31.99
CA GLY A 453 2.48 7.91 -31.27
C GLY A 453 2.73 6.62 -30.47
N GLY A 454 1.94 5.57 -30.68
CA GLY A 454 2.15 4.26 -30.05
C GLY A 454 3.41 3.51 -30.51
N GLY A 455 4.06 3.99 -31.58
CA GLY A 455 5.18 3.31 -32.23
C GLY A 455 4.75 2.42 -33.39
N ALA A 456 5.67 1.60 -33.91
CA ALA A 456 5.31 0.61 -34.92
C ALA A 456 4.35 -0.43 -34.34
N ALA A 457 3.37 -0.88 -35.12
CA ALA A 457 2.50 -2.00 -34.73
C ALA A 457 3.31 -3.31 -34.84
N ASP A 458 4.11 -3.56 -33.81
CA ASP A 458 4.98 -4.71 -33.66
C ASP A 458 4.37 -5.74 -32.69
N ASP A 459 5.17 -6.72 -32.27
CA ASP A 459 4.77 -7.77 -31.33
C ASP A 459 4.16 -7.21 -30.04
N ARG A 460 4.58 -6.01 -29.59
CA ARG A 460 4.05 -5.35 -28.39
C ARG A 460 2.60 -4.91 -28.58
N PHE A 461 2.24 -4.43 -29.77
CA PHE A 461 0.86 -4.11 -30.11
C PHE A 461 -0.01 -5.36 -30.07
N ALA A 462 0.43 -6.45 -30.71
CA ALA A 462 -0.31 -7.71 -30.74
C ALA A 462 -0.48 -8.31 -29.34
N LEU A 463 0.58 -8.34 -28.54
CA LEU A 463 0.51 -8.77 -27.13
C LEU A 463 -0.41 -7.87 -26.30
N GLY A 464 -0.45 -6.57 -26.56
CA GLY A 464 -1.34 -5.62 -25.92
C GLY A 464 -2.82 -5.91 -26.19
N VAL A 465 -3.19 -6.12 -27.46
CA VAL A 465 -4.56 -6.48 -27.86
C VAL A 465 -4.97 -7.81 -27.24
N ALA A 466 -4.11 -8.83 -27.34
CA ALA A 466 -4.38 -10.15 -26.75
C ALA A 466 -4.53 -10.08 -25.22
N GLY A 467 -3.72 -9.28 -24.54
CA GLY A 467 -3.83 -9.04 -23.10
C GLY A 467 -5.16 -8.40 -22.70
N LEU A 468 -5.61 -7.39 -23.45
CA LEU A 468 -6.92 -6.76 -23.23
C LEU A 468 -8.08 -7.74 -23.47
N ALA A 469 -7.97 -8.59 -24.49
CA ALA A 469 -8.98 -9.61 -24.79
C ALA A 469 -9.03 -10.68 -23.70
N ALA A 470 -7.86 -11.18 -23.25
CA ALA A 470 -7.77 -12.13 -22.15
C ALA A 470 -8.28 -11.57 -20.82
N ALA A 471 -8.18 -10.25 -20.63
CA ALA A 471 -8.74 -9.53 -19.48
C ALA A 471 -10.26 -9.30 -19.57
N GLY A 472 -10.91 -9.65 -20.69
CA GLY A 472 -12.34 -9.40 -20.92
C GLY A 472 -12.68 -7.92 -21.11
N LEU A 473 -11.70 -7.08 -21.47
CA LEU A 473 -11.89 -5.64 -21.66
C LEU A 473 -12.29 -5.32 -23.10
N VAL A 474 -11.88 -6.14 -24.05
CA VAL A 474 -12.26 -6.07 -25.46
C VAL A 474 -12.68 -7.44 -25.95
N VAL A 475 -13.53 -7.49 -26.97
CA VAL A 475 -14.00 -8.72 -27.61
C VAL A 475 -13.84 -8.60 -29.14
N PRO A 476 -13.61 -9.71 -29.86
CA PRO A 476 -13.59 -9.70 -31.31
C PRO A 476 -14.91 -9.20 -31.91
N VAL A 477 -14.82 -8.57 -33.09
CA VAL A 477 -16.00 -8.13 -33.84
C VAL A 477 -16.64 -9.35 -34.52
N GLY A 478 -17.73 -9.83 -33.92
CA GLY A 478 -18.62 -10.84 -34.51
C GLY A 478 -18.21 -12.30 -34.31
N GLY A 479 -18.22 -12.78 -33.06
CA GLY A 479 -18.41 -14.20 -32.73
C GLY A 479 -19.87 -14.49 -32.38
#